data_AF-A0A972XHN1-F1
#
_entry.id   AF-A0A972XHN1-F1
#
_cell.length_a   1.000
_cell.length_b   1.000
_cell.length_c   1.000
_cell.angle_alpha   90.00
_cell.angle_beta   90.00
_cell.angle_gamma   90.00
#
_symmetry.space_group_name_H-M   'P 1'
#
loop_
_entity.id
_entity.type
_entity.pdbx_description
1 polymer ?
#
loop_
_entity_poly.entity_id
_entity_poly.type
_entity_poly.pdbx_seq_one_letter_code
_entity_poly.pdbx_strand_id
1 'polypeptide(L)' 'MGMTPGYDTDDAARFVVEPVKETVRSPFARDRARVLHSVGLRRLAAKTQVMLAGVADFPRT' A
#
# COMPACT_ATOMS: atom_id res chain seq x y z
N MET A 1 1.05 -18.73 14.93
CA MET A 1 1.16 -17.81 13.77
C MET A 1 2.29 -16.85 14.06
N GLY A 2 3.38 -16.92 13.30
CA GLY A 2 4.58 -16.14 13.60
C GLY A 2 4.40 -14.68 13.22
N MET A 3 4.83 -13.80 14.13
CA MET A 3 4.91 -12.37 13.88
C MET A 3 5.79 -12.07 12.68
N THR A 4 5.39 -11.15 11.80
CA THR A 4 6.27 -10.74 10.70
C THR A 4 7.45 -9.97 11.30
N PRO A 5 8.71 -10.31 11.00
CA PRO A 5 9.87 -9.63 11.59
C PRO A 5 9.82 -8.12 11.38
N GLY A 6 9.97 -7.35 12.46
CA GLY A 6 9.93 -5.89 12.44
C GLY A 6 8.54 -5.25 12.52
N TYR A 7 7.47 -6.06 12.62
CA TYR A 7 6.11 -5.58 12.83
C TYR A 7 5.57 -6.01 14.19
N ASP A 8 4.74 -5.18 14.80
CA ASP A 8 4.04 -5.43 16.06
C ASP A 8 2.53 -5.74 15.85
N THR A 9 1.83 -6.05 16.95
CA THR A 9 0.42 -6.48 16.87
C THR A 9 -0.49 -5.37 16.39
N ASP A 10 -0.08 -4.13 16.60
CA ASP A 10 -0.83 -2.94 16.21
C ASP A 10 -0.72 -2.76 14.68
N ASP A 11 0.44 -3.07 14.09
CA ASP A 11 0.63 -3.11 12.62
C ASP A 11 -0.30 -4.12 11.92
N ALA A 12 -0.62 -5.23 12.60
CA ALA A 12 -1.51 -6.26 12.09
C ALA A 12 -2.99 -6.01 12.42
N ALA A 13 -3.29 -5.00 13.25
CA ALA A 13 -4.64 -4.71 13.71
C ALA A 13 -5.56 -4.29 12.55
N ARG A 14 -6.85 -4.64 12.66
CA ARG A 14 -7.87 -4.33 11.64
C ARG A 14 -8.97 -3.47 12.25
N PHE A 15 -9.26 -2.34 11.62
CA PHE A 15 -10.39 -1.49 12.00
C PHE A 15 -11.74 -2.18 11.82
N VAL A 16 -11.85 -3.06 10.82
CA VAL A 16 -13.05 -3.86 10.55
C VAL A 16 -12.64 -5.32 10.56
N VAL A 17 -13.43 -6.15 11.26
CA VAL A 17 -13.21 -7.60 11.33
C VAL A 17 -13.18 -8.17 9.92
N GLU A 18 -12.05 -8.77 9.57
CA GLU A 18 -11.87 -9.40 8.26
C GLU A 18 -12.32 -10.87 8.34
N PRO A 19 -13.17 -11.35 7.41
CA PRO A 19 -13.55 -12.75 7.40
C PRO A 19 -12.33 -13.64 7.17
N VAL A 20 -12.30 -14.81 7.79
CA VAL A 20 -11.23 -15.79 7.60
C VAL A 20 -11.15 -16.15 6.12
N LYS A 21 -9.95 -16.02 5.54
CA LYS A 21 -9.67 -16.37 4.15
C LYS A 21 -8.73 -17.57 4.14
N GLU A 22 -9.18 -18.67 3.55
CA GLU A 22 -8.33 -19.80 3.23
C GLU A 22 -7.59 -19.49 1.92
N THR A 23 -6.52 -18.72 2.02
CA THR A 23 -5.74 -18.29 0.86
C THR A 23 -4.26 -18.35 1.17
N VAL A 24 -3.45 -18.62 0.15
CA VAL A 24 -1.98 -18.68 0.22
C VAL A 24 -1.36 -17.30 0.51
N ARG A 25 -2.14 -16.21 0.39
CA ARG A 25 -1.62 -14.85 0.62
C ARG A 25 -1.64 -14.47 2.09
N SER A 26 -0.47 -14.04 2.60
CA SER A 26 -0.34 -13.45 3.93
C SER A 26 -1.21 -12.18 4.08
N PRO A 27 -1.55 -11.77 5.33
CA PRO A 27 -2.29 -10.53 5.59
C PRO A 27 -1.69 -9.31 4.88
N PHE A 28 -0.38 -9.08 5.02
CA PHE A 28 0.30 -7.97 4.35
C PHE A 28 0.31 -8.08 2.82
N ALA A 29 0.36 -9.29 2.26
CA ALA A 29 0.24 -9.47 0.81
C ALA A 29 -1.15 -9.08 0.29
N ARG A 30 -2.21 -9.30 1.09
CA ARG A 30 -3.57 -8.87 0.77
C ARG A 30 -3.71 -7.34 0.85
N ASP A 31 -3.11 -6.72 1.86
CA ASP A 31 -3.12 -5.25 1.99
C ASP A 31 -2.39 -4.57 0.85
N ARG A 32 -1.21 -5.10 0.49
CA ARG A 32 -0.47 -4.63 -0.70
C ARG A 32 -1.35 -4.70 -1.95
N ALA A 33 -2.07 -5.80 -2.16
CA ALA A 33 -2.98 -5.92 -3.30
C ALA A 33 -4.12 -4.88 -3.26
N ARG A 34 -4.70 -4.60 -2.09
CA ARG A 34 -5.73 -3.54 -1.93
C ARG A 34 -5.20 -2.17 -2.33
N VAL A 35 -3.99 -1.81 -1.88
CA VAL A 35 -3.34 -0.54 -2.24
C VAL A 35 -3.06 -0.48 -3.75
N LEU A 36 -2.43 -1.52 -4.30
CA LEU A 36 -2.05 -1.61 -5.72
C LEU A 36 -3.26 -1.48 -6.67
N HIS A 37 -4.40 -2.06 -6.30
CA HIS A 37 -5.60 -2.03 -7.13
C HIS A 37 -6.59 -0.90 -6.78
N SER A 38 -6.21 0.02 -5.89
CA SER A 38 -7.07 1.14 -5.52
C SER A 38 -7.22 2.18 -6.65
N VAL A 39 -8.40 2.79 -6.76
CA VAL A 39 -8.62 3.94 -7.66
C VAL A 39 -7.75 5.13 -7.24
N GLY A 40 -7.53 5.31 -5.92
CA GLY A 40 -6.70 6.36 -5.36
C GLY A 40 -5.26 6.31 -5.88
N LEU A 41 -4.62 5.13 -5.80
CA LEU A 41 -3.27 4.93 -6.33
C LEU A 41 -3.20 5.19 -7.84
N ARG A 42 -4.17 4.68 -8.61
CA ARG A 42 -4.22 4.94 -10.07
C ARG A 42 -4.33 6.42 -10.40
N ARG A 43 -5.08 7.20 -9.61
CA ARG A 43 -5.20 8.65 -9.80
C ARG A 43 -3.90 9.41 -9.50
N LEU A 44 -2.99 8.85 -8.70
CA LEU A 44 -1.68 9.49 -8.45
C LEU A 44 -0.86 9.60 -9.73
N ALA A 45 -1.00 8.66 -10.67
CA ALA A 45 -0.30 8.74 -11.97
C ALA A 45 -0.66 9.98 -12.80
N ALA A 46 -1.76 10.68 -12.47
CA ALA A 46 -2.16 11.94 -13.11
C ALA A 46 -1.89 13.16 -12.23
N LYS A 47 -1.37 12.99 -11.00
CA LYS A 47 -0.96 14.08 -10.13
C LYS A 47 0.52 14.36 -10.35
N THR A 48 0.92 15.62 -10.24
CA THR A 48 2.33 15.98 -10.26
C THR A 48 2.92 15.84 -8.87
N GLN A 49 4.10 15.24 -8.77
CA GLN A 49 4.95 15.43 -7.61
C GLN A 49 5.55 16.85 -7.68
N VAL A 50 5.82 17.46 -6.52
CA VAL A 50 6.37 18.83 -6.39
C VAL A 50 7.37 19.15 -7.52
N MET A 51 7.06 20.18 -8.30
CA MET A 51 7.92 20.63 -9.41
C MET A 51 8.73 21.86 -8.97
N LEU A 52 10.05 21.70 -8.86
CA LEU A 52 11.00 22.82 -8.76
C LEU A 52 11.60 23.09 -10.14
N ALA A 53 11.57 24.37 -10.56
CA ALA A 53 12.18 24.79 -11.81
C ALA A 53 13.69 24.47 -11.82
N GLY A 54 14.17 23.84 -12.90
CA GLY A 54 15.59 23.51 -13.09
C GLY A 54 16.10 22.24 -12.40
N VAL A 55 15.23 21.45 -11.75
CA VAL A 55 15.65 20.27 -10.95
C VAL A 55 15.49 18.94 -11.69
N ALA A 56 14.58 18.83 -12.66
CA ALA A 56 14.40 17.59 -13.44
C ALA A 56 13.79 17.83 -14.83
N ASP A 57 14.39 17.23 -15.86
CA ASP A 57 13.89 17.26 -17.25
C ASP A 57 12.72 16.30 -17.49
N PHE A 58 12.55 15.29 -16.62
CA PHE A 58 11.46 14.32 -16.65
C PHE A 58 10.77 14.25 -15.28
N PRO A 59 9.70 15.02 -15.04
CA PRO A 59 9.00 14.99 -13.77
C PRO A 59 8.33 13.63 -13.54
N ARG A 60 8.56 13.05 -12.36
CA ARG A 60 7.84 11.87 -11.88
C ARG A 60 6.46 12.31 -11.38
N THR A 61 5.46 11.45 -11.57
CA THR A 61 4.13 11.60 -10.99
C THR A 61 4.09 11.17 -9.53
#